data_AF-A0AAE8FQW2-F1
#
_entry.id   AF-A0AAE8FQW2-F1
#
_cell.length_a   1.000
_cell.length_b   1.000
_cell.length_c   1.000
_cell.angle_alpha   90.00
_cell.angle_beta   90.00
_cell.angle_gamma   90.00
#
_symmetry.space_group_name_H-M   'P 1'
#
loop_
_entity.id
_entity.type
_entity.pdbx_description
1 polymer ?
#
loop_
_entity_poly.entity_id
_entity_poly.type
_entity_poly.pdbx_seq_one_letter_code
_entity_poly.pdbx_strand_id
1 'polypeptide(L)'
;MAVVKRRTKPIDIFKKMSEEDERKEIQNQEIVEETIEETIEKIEEVIQEQQYNLENFKASKSKQKSVIRSNQGVVTIINTEKNGKRIVFPKDVMEELGNPPKILISCSDNAIAVGEKLPDNQNFLSIKYSKTKGTIYSAGTVNELTEMYQLDFRNKTSITFSEVKYTTYENHKVAIITID
;
A
#
# COMPACT_ATOMS: atom_id res chain seq x y z
N MET A 1 -88.96 -0.54 4.03
CA MET A 1 -88.37 -1.66 4.83
C MET A 1 -86.86 -1.53 4.76
N ALA A 2 -86.18 -1.32 5.89
CA ALA A 2 -84.72 -1.37 5.94
C ALA A 2 -84.30 -2.30 7.08
N VAL A 3 -83.50 -3.30 6.72
CA VAL A 3 -83.13 -4.46 7.53
C VAL A 3 -82.15 -4.06 8.63
N VAL A 4 -82.50 -4.33 9.88
CA VAL A 4 -81.63 -4.15 11.05
C VAL A 4 -80.53 -5.21 11.02
N LYS A 5 -79.33 -4.84 10.55
CA LYS A 5 -78.13 -5.68 10.70
C LYS A 5 -77.76 -5.73 12.19
N ARG A 6 -77.86 -6.91 12.80
CA ARG A 6 -77.37 -7.18 14.16
C ARG A 6 -75.86 -6.91 14.16
N ARG A 7 -75.40 -5.96 14.98
CA ARG A 7 -73.96 -5.70 15.19
C ARG A 7 -73.36 -6.90 15.92
N THR A 8 -72.36 -7.53 15.33
CA THR A 8 -71.49 -8.50 16.01
C THR A 8 -70.79 -7.82 17.18
N LYS A 9 -70.63 -8.54 18.30
CA LYS A 9 -69.98 -7.98 19.49
C LYS A 9 -68.50 -7.77 19.19
N PRO A 10 -67.88 -6.68 19.69
CA PRO A 10 -66.49 -6.33 19.39
C PRO A 10 -65.48 -7.42 19.77
N ILE A 11 -65.81 -8.26 20.76
CA ILE A 11 -65.00 -9.41 21.19
C ILE A 11 -64.87 -10.50 20.11
N ASP A 12 -65.95 -10.78 19.36
CA ASP A 12 -65.92 -11.80 18.30
C ASP A 12 -65.15 -11.33 17.06
N ILE A 13 -65.09 -10.00 16.85
CA ILE A 13 -64.30 -9.36 15.79
C ILE A 13 -62.82 -9.42 16.17
N PHE A 14 -62.48 -9.10 17.41
CA PHE A 14 -61.10 -9.16 17.91
C PHE A 14 -60.52 -10.58 17.89
N LYS A 15 -61.31 -11.60 18.27
CA LYS A 15 -60.87 -13.00 18.24
C LYS A 15 -60.66 -13.53 16.81
N LYS A 16 -61.51 -13.14 15.86
CA LYS A 16 -61.31 -13.48 14.44
C LYS A 16 -60.10 -12.75 13.85
N MET A 17 -59.88 -11.50 14.22
CA MET A 17 -58.68 -10.76 13.82
C MET A 17 -57.41 -11.42 14.37
N SER A 18 -57.39 -11.85 15.64
CA SER A 18 -56.21 -12.52 16.21
C SER A 18 -55.93 -13.89 15.58
N GLU A 19 -56.97 -14.69 15.31
CA GLU A 19 -56.80 -15.99 14.63
C GLU A 19 -56.39 -15.84 13.15
N GLU A 20 -56.82 -14.77 12.47
CA GLU A 20 -56.35 -14.43 11.11
C GLU A 20 -54.91 -13.92 11.10
N ASP A 21 -54.50 -13.18 12.12
CA ASP A 21 -53.14 -12.66 12.23
C ASP A 21 -52.14 -13.77 12.58
N GLU A 22 -52.48 -14.71 13.48
CA GLU A 22 -51.67 -15.91 13.76
C GLU A 22 -51.52 -16.81 12.51
N ARG A 23 -52.58 -16.98 11.72
CA ARG A 23 -52.50 -17.75 10.46
C ARG A 23 -51.62 -17.07 9.41
N LYS A 24 -51.63 -15.74 9.34
CA LYS A 24 -50.74 -14.97 8.45
C LYS A 24 -49.29 -15.04 8.89
N GLU A 25 -49.02 -15.06 10.20
CA GLU A 25 -47.66 -15.21 10.72
C GLU A 25 -47.08 -16.59 10.42
N ILE A 26 -47.85 -17.67 10.60
CA ILE A 26 -47.44 -19.03 10.25
C ILE A 26 -47.18 -19.14 8.74
N GLN A 27 -48.09 -18.61 7.92
CA GLN A 27 -47.93 -18.64 6.46
C GLN A 27 -46.73 -17.80 5.99
N ASN A 28 -46.43 -16.68 6.65
CA ASN A 28 -45.23 -15.89 6.37
C ASN A 28 -43.95 -16.60 6.81
N GLN A 29 -43.96 -17.34 7.92
CA GLN A 29 -42.80 -18.12 8.37
C GLN A 29 -42.49 -19.28 7.41
N GLU A 30 -43.52 -20.00 6.96
CA GLU A 30 -43.40 -21.11 6.01
C GLU A 30 -42.88 -20.62 4.64
N ILE A 31 -43.37 -19.48 4.15
CA ILE A 31 -42.86 -18.82 2.93
C ILE A 31 -41.40 -18.38 3.09
N VAL A 32 -41.00 -17.91 4.27
CA VAL A 32 -39.62 -17.47 4.54
C VAL A 32 -38.67 -18.66 4.58
N GLU A 33 -39.04 -19.78 5.20
CA GLU A 33 -38.24 -21.01 5.22
C GLU A 33 -38.05 -21.59 3.81
N GLU A 34 -39.13 -21.67 3.02
CA GLU A 34 -39.10 -22.15 1.63
C GLU A 34 -38.23 -21.24 0.74
N THR A 35 -38.27 -19.91 0.97
CA THR A 35 -37.42 -18.94 0.25
C THR A 35 -35.94 -19.06 0.65
N ILE A 36 -35.65 -19.38 1.91
CA ILE A 36 -34.28 -19.58 2.42
C ILE A 36 -33.68 -20.87 1.86
N GLU A 37 -34.44 -21.96 1.81
CA GLU A 37 -34.00 -23.24 1.24
C GLU A 37 -33.71 -23.10 -0.27
N GLU A 38 -34.61 -22.46 -1.03
CA GLU A 38 -34.37 -22.16 -2.45
C GLU A 38 -33.15 -21.26 -2.68
N THR A 39 -32.84 -20.35 -1.75
CA THR A 39 -31.64 -19.50 -1.87
C THR A 39 -30.37 -20.24 -1.48
N ILE A 40 -30.41 -21.17 -0.53
CA ILE A 40 -29.28 -22.02 -0.18
C ILE A 40 -28.95 -22.98 -1.33
N GLU A 41 -29.95 -23.62 -1.95
CA GLU A 41 -29.74 -24.49 -3.12
C GLU A 41 -29.15 -23.72 -4.31
N LYS A 42 -29.65 -22.49 -4.58
CA LYS A 42 -29.07 -21.62 -5.63
C LYS A 42 -27.64 -21.16 -5.30
N ILE A 43 -27.31 -20.97 -4.02
CA ILE A 43 -25.94 -20.62 -3.59
C ILE A 43 -25.02 -21.84 -3.75
N GLU A 44 -25.49 -23.05 -3.42
CA GLU A 44 -24.71 -24.28 -3.58
C GLU A 44 -24.46 -24.63 -5.05
N GLU A 45 -25.44 -24.44 -5.96
CA GLU A 45 -25.25 -24.62 -7.41
C GLU A 45 -24.25 -23.61 -8.01
N VAL A 46 -24.28 -22.35 -7.57
CA VAL A 46 -23.35 -21.32 -8.08
C VAL A 46 -21.91 -21.56 -7.60
N ILE A 47 -21.72 -22.20 -6.44
CA ILE A 47 -20.39 -22.54 -5.91
C ILE A 47 -19.76 -23.71 -6.68
N GLN A 48 -20.53 -24.56 -7.36
CA GLN A 48 -19.99 -25.78 -7.94
C GLN A 48 -19.19 -25.64 -9.24
N GLU A 49 -19.40 -24.67 -10.15
CA GLU A 49 -18.79 -24.79 -11.50
C GLU A 49 -18.18 -23.52 -12.14
N GLN A 50 -17.36 -22.81 -11.38
CA GLN A 50 -16.12 -22.28 -11.95
C GLN A 50 -14.90 -22.98 -11.35
N GLN A 51 -14.96 -24.30 -11.28
CA GLN A 51 -13.77 -25.10 -11.04
C GLN A 51 -12.88 -25.04 -12.29
N TYR A 52 -11.79 -24.29 -12.17
CA TYR A 52 -10.76 -24.27 -13.21
C TYR A 52 -10.11 -25.65 -13.29
N ASN A 53 -10.24 -26.32 -14.45
CA ASN A 53 -9.50 -27.55 -14.71
C ASN A 53 -7.99 -27.23 -14.78
N LEU A 54 -7.25 -27.65 -13.75
CA LEU A 54 -5.82 -27.39 -13.60
C LEU A 54 -4.94 -28.22 -14.56
N GLU A 55 -5.49 -29.24 -15.22
CA GLU A 55 -4.74 -30.09 -16.18
C GLU A 55 -4.23 -29.31 -17.40
N ASN A 56 -4.88 -28.20 -17.73
CA ASN A 56 -4.49 -27.32 -18.84
C ASN A 56 -3.49 -26.21 -18.43
N PHE A 57 -3.17 -26.10 -17.14
CA PHE A 57 -2.24 -25.09 -16.65
C PHE A 57 -0.80 -25.54 -16.89
N LYS A 58 -0.01 -24.69 -17.54
CA LYS A 58 1.41 -24.95 -17.78
C LYS A 58 2.21 -24.32 -16.66
N ALA A 59 3.12 -25.09 -16.07
CA ALA A 59 4.06 -24.57 -15.08
C ALA A 59 4.84 -23.37 -15.66
N SER A 60 5.01 -22.33 -14.83
CA SER A 60 5.90 -21.22 -15.20
C SER A 60 7.30 -21.78 -15.45
N LYS A 61 7.84 -21.49 -16.64
CA LYS A 61 9.19 -21.92 -17.04
C LYS A 61 10.27 -21.05 -16.41
N SER A 62 9.91 -19.88 -15.87
CA SER A 62 10.88 -18.97 -15.26
C SER A 62 11.42 -19.56 -13.96
N LYS A 63 12.73 -19.50 -13.78
CA LYS A 63 13.38 -19.84 -12.51
C LYS A 63 13.75 -18.55 -11.79
N GLN A 64 13.44 -18.47 -10.50
CA GLN A 64 13.94 -17.39 -9.66
C GLN A 64 15.47 -17.50 -9.60
N LYS A 65 16.17 -16.51 -10.13
CA LYS A 65 17.61 -16.37 -9.95
C LYS A 65 17.83 -15.41 -8.79
N SER A 66 18.39 -15.91 -7.69
CA SER A 66 18.95 -15.03 -6.68
C SER A 66 20.25 -14.46 -7.25
N VAL A 67 20.30 -13.15 -7.43
CA VAL A 67 21.54 -12.45 -7.76
C VAL A 67 22.11 -11.95 -6.44
N ILE A 68 23.18 -12.58 -5.97
CA ILE A 68 23.95 -12.08 -4.84
C ILE A 68 24.74 -10.87 -5.37
N ARG A 69 24.35 -9.66 -4.97
CA ARG A 69 25.15 -8.45 -5.23
C ARG A 69 26.18 -8.34 -4.12
N SER A 70 27.47 -8.39 -4.47
CA SER A 70 28.57 -8.26 -3.53
C SER A 70 28.72 -6.85 -2.96
N ASN A 71 28.25 -5.83 -3.68
CA ASN A 71 28.18 -4.45 -3.21
C ASN A 71 26.75 -4.07 -2.84
N GLN A 72 26.54 -3.78 -1.55
CA GLN A 72 25.31 -3.20 -1.05
C GLN A 72 25.29 -1.71 -1.42
N GLY A 73 24.31 -1.30 -2.22
CA GLY A 73 24.18 0.09 -2.65
C GLY A 73 23.98 1.04 -1.46
N VAL A 74 24.71 2.16 -1.43
CA VAL A 74 24.73 3.13 -0.33
C VAL A 74 23.69 4.23 -0.49
N VAL A 75 23.32 4.56 -1.73
CA VAL A 75 22.19 5.43 -2.04
C VAL A 75 21.58 5.03 -3.37
N THR A 76 20.26 5.12 -3.47
CA THR A 76 19.54 4.90 -4.71
C THR A 76 18.67 6.11 -5.03
N ILE A 77 18.93 6.72 -6.18
CA ILE A 77 18.11 7.79 -6.74
C ILE A 77 17.06 7.15 -7.64
N ILE A 78 15.79 7.41 -7.35
CA ILE A 78 14.65 6.94 -8.12
C ILE A 78 14.03 8.14 -8.82
N ASN A 79 14.09 8.14 -10.15
CA ASN A 79 13.54 9.20 -10.98
C ASN A 79 12.54 8.58 -11.95
N THR A 80 11.26 8.63 -11.57
CA THR A 80 10.17 8.11 -12.39
C THR A 80 9.06 9.13 -12.46
N GLU A 81 8.43 9.26 -13.63
CA GLU A 81 7.32 10.20 -13.82
C GLU A 81 6.05 9.76 -13.07
N LYS A 82 5.77 8.46 -12.99
CA LYS A 82 4.51 7.94 -12.41
C LYS A 82 4.60 7.53 -10.94
N ASN A 83 5.74 6.98 -10.49
CA ASN A 83 5.85 6.34 -9.17
C ASN A 83 6.53 7.22 -8.11
N GLY A 84 6.64 8.53 -8.40
CA GLY A 84 7.26 9.54 -7.57
C GLY A 84 8.79 9.53 -7.63
N LYS A 85 9.39 10.71 -7.46
CA LYS A 85 10.84 10.91 -7.38
C LYS A 85 11.29 10.86 -5.92
N ARG A 86 12.34 10.09 -5.63
CA ARG A 86 12.82 9.90 -4.25
C ARG A 86 14.27 9.45 -4.18
N ILE A 87 14.91 9.73 -3.06
CA ILE A 87 16.25 9.25 -2.71
C ILE A 87 16.10 8.24 -1.58
N VAL A 88 16.78 7.11 -1.69
CA VAL A 88 16.69 5.99 -0.74
C VAL A 88 18.07 5.67 -0.22
N PHE A 89 18.21 5.63 1.10
CA PHE A 89 19.39 5.16 1.80
C PHE A 89 19.07 3.86 2.54
N PRO A 90 19.96 2.85 2.50
CA PRO A 90 19.79 1.64 3.30
C PRO A 90 19.90 1.97 4.79
N LYS A 91 19.35 1.08 5.63
CA LYS A 91 19.37 1.20 7.09
C LYS A 91 20.77 1.49 7.63
N ASP A 92 21.77 0.73 7.18
CA ASP A 92 23.14 0.80 7.68
C ASP A 92 23.75 2.21 7.50
N VAL A 93 23.49 2.87 6.36
CA VAL A 93 23.96 4.25 6.12
C VAL A 93 23.24 5.25 7.03
N MET A 94 21.94 5.06 7.27
CA MET A 94 21.18 5.95 8.16
C MET A 94 21.59 5.77 9.63
N GLU A 95 21.88 4.53 10.04
CA GLU A 95 22.37 4.21 11.39
C GLU A 95 23.73 4.84 11.66
N GLU A 96 24.65 4.77 10.70
CA GLU A 96 25.97 5.41 10.80
C GLU A 96 25.86 6.95 10.90
N LEU A 97 24.81 7.53 10.32
CA LEU A 97 24.48 8.96 10.44
C LEU A 97 23.75 9.31 11.75
N GLY A 98 23.40 8.33 12.58
CA GLY A 98 22.67 8.53 13.85
C GLY A 98 21.15 8.62 13.70
N ASN A 99 20.59 8.18 12.56
CA ASN A 99 19.16 8.22 12.24
C ASN A 99 18.49 9.60 12.45
N PRO A 100 19.04 10.68 11.90
CA PRO A 100 18.46 12.01 12.07
C PRO A 100 17.06 12.10 11.42
N PRO A 101 16.11 12.89 11.95
CA PRO A 101 14.77 13.02 11.37
C PRO A 101 14.77 13.80 10.04
N LYS A 102 15.77 14.66 9.86
CA LYS A 102 16.00 15.47 8.65
C LYS A 102 17.49 15.46 8.33
N ILE A 103 17.81 15.60 7.05
CA ILE A 103 19.20 15.73 6.60
C ILE A 103 19.35 16.88 5.62
N LEU A 104 20.57 17.31 5.45
CA LEU A 104 21.04 18.23 4.44
C LEU A 104 21.78 17.43 3.37
N ILE A 105 21.70 17.89 2.12
CA ILE A 105 22.43 17.35 0.98
C ILE A 105 23.20 18.50 0.35
N SER A 106 24.51 18.34 0.22
CA SER A 106 25.39 19.24 -0.53
C SER A 106 26.13 18.44 -1.60
N CYS A 107 26.46 19.10 -2.71
CA CYS A 107 27.05 18.44 -3.88
C CYS A 107 28.42 19.03 -4.22
N SER A 108 29.32 18.19 -4.74
CA SER A 108 30.54 18.57 -5.44
C SER A 108 30.53 17.99 -6.86
N ASP A 109 31.61 18.14 -7.62
CA ASP A 109 31.68 17.65 -9.01
C ASP A 109 31.43 16.13 -9.15
N ASN A 110 31.85 15.35 -8.16
CA ASN A 110 31.82 13.87 -8.21
C ASN A 110 31.33 13.20 -6.92
N ALA A 111 30.78 13.97 -5.98
CA ALA A 111 30.34 13.41 -4.72
C ALA A 111 29.17 14.17 -4.09
N ILE A 112 28.34 13.42 -3.36
CA ILE A 112 27.24 13.96 -2.57
C ILE A 112 27.61 13.84 -1.09
N ALA A 113 27.56 14.96 -0.36
CA ALA A 113 27.66 15.00 1.08
C ALA A 113 26.26 14.98 1.71
N VAL A 114 26.07 14.09 2.70
CA VAL A 114 24.79 13.86 3.37
C VAL A 114 25.00 13.82 4.87
N GLY A 115 24.28 14.64 5.63
CA GLY A 115 24.39 14.67 7.08
C GLY A 115 23.30 15.49 7.77
N GLU A 116 23.21 15.40 9.10
CA GLU A 116 22.31 16.23 9.90
C GLU A 116 22.69 17.72 9.84
N LYS A 117 24.00 17.99 9.77
CA LYS A 117 24.59 19.32 9.59
C LYS A 117 25.59 19.32 8.45
N LEU A 118 25.58 20.39 7.66
CA LEU A 118 26.54 20.67 6.59
C LEU A 118 26.84 22.18 6.54
N PRO A 119 28.03 22.60 6.09
CA PRO A 119 28.37 24.02 5.90
C PRO A 119 27.40 24.71 4.94
N ASP A 120 27.02 25.95 5.28
CA ASP A 120 26.25 26.88 4.42
C ASP A 120 24.95 26.31 3.81
N ASN A 121 24.36 25.29 4.44
CA ASN A 121 23.17 24.61 3.93
C ASN A 121 22.03 24.64 4.95
N GLN A 122 20.89 25.19 4.53
CA GLN A 122 19.67 25.27 5.34
C GLN A 122 18.49 24.50 4.71
N ASN A 123 18.72 23.75 3.63
CA ASN A 123 17.69 23.01 2.91
C ASN A 123 17.41 21.65 3.55
N PHE A 124 16.74 21.64 4.71
CA PHE A 124 16.44 20.42 5.45
C PHE A 124 15.41 19.54 4.74
N LEU A 125 15.79 18.30 4.45
CA LEU A 125 14.95 17.27 3.84
C LEU A 125 14.48 16.26 4.87
N SER A 126 13.16 16.13 5.04
CA SER A 126 12.56 15.15 5.97
C SER A 126 12.71 13.72 5.46
N ILE A 127 13.06 12.81 6.37
CA ILE A 127 13.23 11.39 6.06
C ILE A 127 12.01 10.60 6.51
N LYS A 128 11.48 9.77 5.61
CA LYS A 128 10.50 8.73 5.93
C LYS A 128 11.21 7.41 6.17
N TYR A 129 11.26 6.98 7.42
CA TYR A 129 11.88 5.73 7.81
C TYR A 129 10.96 4.53 7.59
N SER A 130 11.56 3.40 7.23
CA SER A 130 10.98 2.07 7.30
C SER A 130 11.96 1.13 8.01
N LYS A 131 11.58 -0.14 8.20
CA LYS A 131 12.44 -1.14 8.86
C LYS A 131 13.81 -1.32 8.20
N THR A 132 13.94 -1.01 6.90
CA THR A 132 15.12 -1.35 6.09
C THR A 132 15.80 -0.15 5.44
N LYS A 133 15.21 1.05 5.51
CA LYS A 133 15.70 2.22 4.77
C LYS A 133 15.15 3.55 5.27
N GLY A 134 15.90 4.62 5.00
CA GLY A 134 15.40 6.00 5.01
C GLY A 134 15.05 6.44 3.59
N THR A 135 13.91 7.11 3.40
CA THR A 135 13.47 7.60 2.08
C THR A 135 13.14 9.09 2.14
N ILE A 136 13.69 9.85 1.19
CA ILE A 136 13.38 11.27 1.00
C ILE A 136 12.54 11.43 -0.26
N TYR A 137 11.38 12.06 -0.11
CA TYR A 137 10.50 12.39 -1.23
C TYR A 137 10.70 13.86 -1.60
N SER A 138 11.59 14.12 -2.54
CA SER A 138 11.87 15.47 -3.06
C SER A 138 12.12 15.41 -4.56
N ALA A 139 11.15 15.86 -5.35
CA ALA A 139 11.30 15.92 -6.81
C ALA A 139 12.35 16.95 -7.22
N GLY A 140 12.40 18.11 -6.54
CA GLY A 140 13.38 19.16 -6.80
C GLY A 140 14.81 18.66 -6.62
N THR A 141 15.11 18.05 -5.47
CA THR A 141 16.44 17.50 -5.19
C THR A 141 16.81 16.37 -6.17
N VAL A 142 15.87 15.49 -6.54
CA VAL A 142 16.15 14.44 -7.52
C VAL A 142 16.46 15.02 -8.90
N ASN A 143 15.73 16.04 -9.33
CA ASN A 143 15.98 16.70 -10.62
C ASN A 143 17.34 17.41 -10.59
N GLU A 144 17.66 18.15 -9.52
CA GLU A 144 18.94 18.84 -9.33
C GLU A 144 20.13 17.86 -9.42
N LEU A 145 20.06 16.74 -8.70
CA LEU A 145 21.09 15.68 -8.77
C LEU A 145 21.17 15.04 -10.16
N THR A 146 20.03 14.84 -10.81
CA THR A 146 19.98 14.25 -12.16
C THR A 146 20.65 15.16 -13.18
N GLU A 147 20.39 16.47 -13.10
CA GLU A 147 20.96 17.48 -13.99
C GLU A 147 22.46 17.68 -13.73
N MET A 148 22.85 17.84 -12.45
CA MET A 148 24.23 18.09 -12.05
C MET A 148 25.18 16.95 -12.47
N TYR A 149 24.77 15.70 -12.23
CA TYR A 149 25.59 14.52 -12.53
C TYR A 149 25.24 13.85 -13.86
N GLN A 150 24.38 14.47 -14.68
CA GLN A 150 23.98 13.97 -16.01
C GLN A 150 23.45 12.52 -15.97
N LEU A 151 22.65 12.19 -14.96
CA LEU A 151 22.18 10.82 -14.71
C LEU A 151 21.15 10.37 -15.76
N ASP A 152 21.43 9.28 -16.49
CA ASP A 152 20.54 8.78 -17.55
C ASP A 152 19.53 7.72 -17.06
N PHE A 153 18.25 8.13 -17.03
CA PHE A 153 17.09 7.31 -16.65
C PHE A 153 16.26 6.79 -17.83
N ARG A 154 16.67 6.96 -19.10
CA ARG A 154 15.83 6.62 -20.27
C ARG A 154 15.29 5.18 -20.27
N ASN A 155 16.10 4.22 -19.82
CA ASN A 155 15.76 2.79 -19.77
C ASN A 155 15.79 2.20 -18.36
N LYS A 156 15.78 3.04 -17.31
CA LYS A 156 15.89 2.59 -15.92
C LYS A 156 15.11 3.51 -15.00
N THR A 157 14.54 2.95 -13.94
CA THR A 157 13.76 3.73 -12.95
C THR A 157 14.62 4.27 -11.82
N SER A 158 15.83 3.72 -11.64
CA SER A 158 16.71 4.02 -10.53
C SER A 158 18.18 3.86 -10.90
N ILE A 159 19.03 4.65 -10.24
CA ILE A 159 20.49 4.51 -10.24
C ILE A 159 20.95 4.36 -8.80
N THR A 160 21.86 3.42 -8.55
CA THR A 160 22.36 3.09 -7.22
C THR A 160 23.86 3.25 -7.20
N PHE A 161 24.36 4.10 -6.30
CA PHE A 161 25.78 4.27 -6.03
C PHE A 161 26.21 3.37 -4.87
N SER A 162 27.47 2.96 -4.85
CA SER A 162 27.96 1.92 -3.94
C SER A 162 29.12 2.35 -3.05
N GLU A 163 29.80 3.45 -3.36
CA GLU A 163 30.94 3.93 -2.57
C GLU A 163 30.49 5.01 -1.58
N VAL A 164 30.83 4.82 -0.30
CA VAL A 164 30.63 5.82 0.76
C VAL A 164 31.87 5.90 1.64
N LYS A 165 32.24 7.13 2.02
CA LYS A 165 33.21 7.44 3.07
C LYS A 165 32.53 8.27 4.15
N TYR A 166 32.99 8.17 5.39
CA TYR A 166 32.42 8.93 6.49
C TYR A 166 33.43 9.94 7.02
N THR A 167 32.95 11.14 7.31
CA THR A 167 33.67 12.21 7.98
C THR A 167 32.81 12.80 9.09
N THR A 168 33.32 13.82 9.78
CA THR A 168 32.63 14.52 10.87
C THR A 168 32.68 16.03 10.66
N TYR A 169 31.55 16.69 10.88
CA TYR A 169 31.42 18.15 10.87
C TYR A 169 30.63 18.60 12.10
N GLU A 170 31.19 19.50 12.92
CA GLU A 170 30.59 19.96 14.19
C GLU A 170 30.09 18.81 15.10
N ASN A 171 30.85 17.72 15.21
CA ASN A 171 30.49 16.50 15.95
C ASN A 171 29.33 15.68 15.36
N HIS A 172 28.82 16.01 14.17
CA HIS A 172 27.86 15.19 13.44
C HIS A 172 28.56 14.37 12.36
N LYS A 173 28.13 13.12 12.19
CA LYS A 173 28.61 12.25 11.10
C LYS A 173 28.07 12.74 9.76
N VAL A 174 28.92 12.67 8.75
CA VAL A 174 28.60 13.03 7.36
C VAL A 174 29.04 11.89 6.44
N ALA A 175 28.13 11.44 5.58
CA ALA A 175 28.40 10.48 4.53
C ALA A 175 28.79 11.20 3.24
N ILE A 176 29.92 10.82 2.65
CA ILE A 176 30.43 11.30 1.37
C ILE A 176 30.28 10.16 0.37
N ILE A 177 29.38 10.30 -0.58
CA ILE A 177 29.02 9.28 -1.56
C ILE A 177 29.63 9.64 -2.91
N THR A 178 30.45 8.76 -3.47
CA THR A 178 31.03 8.97 -4.81
C THR A 178 29.97 8.73 -5.89
N ILE A 179 29.96 9.59 -6.91
CA ILE A 179 29.12 9.48 -8.11
C ILE A 179 30.01 9.07 -9.29
N ASP A 180 29.70 7.93 -9.90
CA ASP A 180 30.41 7.28 -11.01
C ASP A 180 29.53 7.00 -12.24
#